data_AF-A0A671LDF5-F1
#
_entry.id   AF-A0A671LDF5-F1
#
_cell.length_a   1.000
_cell.length_b   1.000
_cell.length_c   1.000
_cell.angle_alpha   90.00
_cell.angle_beta   90.00
_cell.angle_gamma   90.00
#
_symmetry.space_group_name_H-M   'P 1'
#
loop_
_entity.id
_entity.type
_entity.pdbx_description
1 polymer ?
#
loop_
_entity_poly.entity_id
_entity_poly.type
_entity_poly.pdbx_seq_one_letter_code
_entity_poly.pdbx_strand_id
1 'polypeptide(L)'
;MADSDSTSTSDRKPHCPHKPLSLSLPFNDSKLHDKNSTLLWYFLRSVRAKSGPVFKGICKNFSRSQGHGFIHPSHGGEDIFGDEVTYKVCPVPPKNIKFQAVEVVITNLSSGRKHETWSGQVISS
;
A
#
# COMPACT_ATOMS: atom_id res chain seq x y z
N MET A 1 58.50 -9.21 14.06
CA MET A 1 58.74 -8.28 12.93
C MET A 1 58.15 -8.88 11.66
N ALA A 2 57.64 -7.99 10.80
CA ALA A 2 57.02 -8.18 9.47
C ALA A 2 55.48 -8.28 9.46
N ASP A 3 54.89 -7.13 9.15
CA ASP A 3 53.51 -6.80 8.81
C ASP A 3 53.08 -7.28 7.40
N SER A 4 51.83 -6.96 7.03
CA SER A 4 51.18 -6.89 5.70
C SER A 4 50.18 -8.02 5.40
N ASP A 5 48.99 -7.82 4.81
CA ASP A 5 48.14 -6.66 4.60
C ASP A 5 46.75 -7.16 4.14
N SER A 6 45.73 -6.38 4.49
CA SER A 6 44.40 -6.19 3.91
C SER A 6 43.82 -7.16 2.86
N THR A 7 42.67 -7.77 3.18
CA THR A 7 41.64 -8.14 2.20
C THR A 7 40.34 -7.40 2.50
N SER A 8 40.14 -6.29 1.79
CA SER A 8 38.92 -5.50 1.76
C SER A 8 37.89 -6.16 0.84
N THR A 9 36.76 -6.63 1.39
CA THR A 9 35.60 -7.00 0.58
C THR A 9 34.47 -6.01 0.83
N SER A 10 34.35 -5.10 -0.14
CA SER A 10 33.38 -4.01 -0.26
C SER A 10 31.94 -4.44 0.01
N ASP A 11 31.36 -3.94 1.11
CA ASP A 11 29.92 -3.81 1.33
C ASP A 11 29.29 -2.98 0.19
N ARG A 12 28.66 -3.64 -0.78
CA ARG A 12 27.84 -2.96 -1.79
C ARG A 12 26.48 -2.62 -1.19
N LYS A 13 26.41 -1.43 -0.58
CA LYS A 13 25.16 -0.73 -0.27
C LYS A 13 24.39 -0.52 -1.59
N PRO A 14 23.14 -1.00 -1.75
CA PRO A 14 22.34 -0.65 -2.92
C PRO A 14 22.03 0.86 -2.86
N HIS A 15 22.66 1.59 -3.78
CA HIS A 15 22.43 3.00 -4.00
C HIS A 15 21.07 3.15 -4.69
N CYS A 16 20.07 3.67 -3.97
CA CYS A 16 18.81 4.07 -4.59
C CYS A 16 19.03 5.43 -5.28
N PRO A 17 18.98 5.54 -6.62
CA PRO A 17 18.89 6.84 -7.24
C PRO A 17 17.43 7.31 -7.17
N HIS A 18 17.27 8.63 -7.06
CA HIS A 18 16.01 9.38 -7.10
C HIS A 18 15.24 9.48 -5.78
N LYS A 19 15.65 10.47 -4.97
CA LYS A 19 14.72 11.20 -4.11
C LYS A 19 13.57 11.72 -4.99
N PRO A 20 12.30 11.37 -4.76
CA PRO A 20 11.22 12.10 -5.39
C PRO A 20 11.29 13.54 -4.89
N LEU A 21 11.22 14.50 -5.82
CA LEU A 21 11.12 15.92 -5.52
C LEU A 21 10.00 16.11 -4.48
N SER A 22 10.37 16.51 -3.26
CA SER A 22 9.40 16.90 -2.26
C SER A 22 8.78 18.21 -2.74
N LEU A 23 7.53 18.15 -3.20
CA LEU A 23 6.66 19.32 -3.25
C LEU A 23 6.42 19.77 -1.81
N SER A 24 7.37 20.53 -1.26
CA SER A 24 7.20 21.23 0.01
C SER A 24 6.25 22.40 -0.23
N LEU A 25 4.95 22.11 -0.14
CA LEU A 25 3.96 23.16 0.02
C LEU A 25 4.05 23.65 1.47
N PRO A 26 4.08 24.98 1.72
CA PRO A 26 4.15 25.51 3.07
C PRO A 26 2.84 25.16 3.78
N PHE A 27 2.91 24.23 4.72
CA PHE A 27 1.86 24.03 5.71
C PHE A 27 1.99 25.17 6.73
N ASN A 28 1.40 26.32 6.42
CA ASN A 28 1.22 27.38 7.42
C ASN A 28 -0.20 27.26 7.98
N ASP A 29 -0.27 26.87 9.26
CA ASP A 29 -1.47 26.80 10.06
C ASP A 29 -2.16 28.16 10.15
N SER A 30 -3.46 28.21 9.83
CA SER A 30 -4.51 28.72 10.74
C SER A 30 -5.81 29.00 9.98
N LYS A 31 -6.92 28.42 10.48
CA LYS A 31 -8.30 28.89 10.29
C LYS A 31 -8.74 29.14 8.83
N LEU A 32 -9.11 28.08 8.14
CA LEU A 32 -10.14 28.20 7.10
C LEU A 32 -11.03 26.97 7.13
N HIS A 33 -12.14 27.12 7.86
CA HIS A 33 -13.26 26.19 7.85
C HIS A 33 -14.01 26.38 6.52
N ASP A 34 -13.34 26.03 5.43
CA ASP A 34 -13.83 26.18 4.06
C ASP A 34 -14.06 24.78 3.50
N LYS A 35 -15.30 24.48 3.13
CA LYS A 35 -15.67 23.19 2.52
C LYS A 35 -14.82 22.89 1.27
N ASN A 36 -14.31 23.93 0.62
CA ASN A 36 -13.36 23.87 -0.49
C ASN A 36 -11.99 23.31 -0.09
N SER A 37 -11.52 23.61 1.13
CA SER A 37 -10.26 23.09 1.68
C SER A 37 -10.34 21.59 1.94
N THR A 38 -11.49 21.10 2.43
CA THR A 38 -11.73 19.67 2.65
C THR A 38 -11.74 18.88 1.34
N LEU A 39 -12.44 19.38 0.31
CA LEU A 39 -12.45 18.73 -1.01
C LEU A 39 -11.06 18.70 -1.66
N LEU A 40 -10.32 19.81 -1.57
CA LEU A 40 -8.94 19.87 -2.05
C LEU A 40 -8.05 18.86 -1.31
N TRP A 41 -8.20 18.71 0.01
CA TRP A 41 -7.48 17.71 0.79
C TRP A 41 -7.78 16.27 0.36
N TYR A 42 -9.04 15.92 0.15
CA TYR A 42 -9.41 14.58 -0.35
C TYR A 42 -8.86 14.34 -1.76
N PHE A 43 -8.91 15.35 -2.62
CA PHE A 43 -8.32 15.29 -3.95
C PHE A 43 -6.81 15.05 -3.89
N LEU A 44 -6.07 15.87 -3.13
CA LEU A 44 -4.62 15.72 -2.95
C LEU A 44 -4.26 14.36 -2.34
N ARG A 45 -5.05 13.86 -1.38
CA ARG A 45 -4.90 12.52 -0.79
C ARG A 45 -5.04 11.42 -1.85
N SER A 46 -6.02 11.52 -2.74
CA SER A 46 -6.22 10.57 -3.85
C SER A 46 -5.05 10.63 -4.84
N VAL A 47 -4.62 11.83 -5.24
CA VAL A 47 -3.48 12.03 -6.14
C VAL A 47 -2.20 11.44 -5.54
N ARG A 48 -1.93 11.70 -4.26
CA ARG A 48 -0.75 11.15 -3.57
C ARG A 48 -0.78 9.63 -3.48
N ALA A 49 -1.95 9.05 -3.18
CA ALA A 49 -2.10 7.60 -3.13
C ALA A 49 -1.91 6.97 -4.52
N LYS A 50 -2.46 7.60 -5.58
CA LYS A 50 -2.28 7.22 -6.98
C LYS A 50 -0.82 7.20 -7.41
N SER A 51 -0.03 8.21 -7.04
CA SER A 51 1.41 8.25 -7.34
C SER A 51 2.26 7.38 -6.42
N GLY A 52 1.65 6.74 -5.41
CA GLY A 52 2.36 5.95 -4.41
C GLY A 52 2.81 4.58 -4.91
N PRO A 53 3.70 3.90 -4.15
CA PRO A 53 4.14 2.55 -4.46
C PRO A 53 2.98 1.55 -4.39
N VAL A 54 3.05 0.52 -5.23
CA VAL A 54 2.15 -0.63 -5.21
C VAL A 54 2.74 -1.70 -4.31
N PHE A 55 1.92 -2.24 -3.43
CA PHE A 55 2.24 -3.33 -2.51
C PHE A 55 1.51 -4.60 -2.92
N LYS A 56 2.03 -5.74 -2.44
CA LYS A 56 1.38 -7.05 -2.53
C LYS A 56 0.91 -7.51 -1.16
N GLY A 57 -0.13 -8.34 -1.15
CA GLY A 57 -0.66 -8.94 0.06
C GLY A 57 -1.73 -9.97 -0.23
N ILE A 58 -2.30 -10.53 0.83
CA ILE A 58 -3.36 -11.53 0.77
C ILE A 58 -4.64 -10.93 1.35
N CYS A 59 -5.76 -11.08 0.66
CA CYS A 59 -7.08 -10.78 1.20
C CYS A 59 -7.37 -11.75 2.37
N LYS A 60 -7.37 -11.23 3.60
CA LYS A 60 -7.55 -12.05 4.81
C LYS A 60 -9.03 -12.34 5.07
N ASN A 61 -9.86 -11.31 5.00
CA ASN A 61 -11.30 -11.42 5.16
C ASN A 61 -11.96 -10.27 4.41
N PHE A 62 -13.06 -10.55 3.71
CA PHE A 62 -13.90 -9.55 3.07
C PHE A 62 -15.36 -9.95 3.25
N SER A 63 -16.15 -9.06 3.86
CA SER A 63 -17.58 -9.27 4.03
C SER A 63 -18.36 -8.41 3.04
N ARG A 64 -19.04 -9.06 2.09
CA ARG A 64 -19.91 -8.37 1.12
C ARG A 64 -21.03 -7.59 1.82
N SER A 65 -21.62 -8.15 2.88
CA SER A 65 -22.72 -7.49 3.61
C SER A 65 -22.24 -6.26 4.40
N GLN A 66 -21.00 -6.28 4.89
CA GLN A 66 -20.43 -5.14 5.61
C GLN A 66 -19.66 -4.16 4.70
N GLY A 67 -19.40 -4.54 3.44
CA GLY A 67 -18.70 -3.72 2.46
C GLY A 67 -17.22 -3.45 2.74
N HIS A 68 -16.60 -4.19 3.67
CA HIS A 68 -15.19 -3.99 4.03
C HIS A 68 -14.48 -5.30 4.39
N GLY A 69 -13.15 -5.21 4.42
CA GLY A 69 -12.25 -6.31 4.68
C GLY A 69 -10.86 -5.86 5.04
N PHE A 70 -9.95 -6.82 5.23
CA PHE A 70 -8.57 -6.60 5.63
C PHE A 70 -7.61 -7.33 4.71
N ILE A 71 -6.48 -6.68 4.40
CA ILE A 71 -5.37 -7.25 3.65
C ILE A 71 -4.22 -7.51 4.62
N HIS A 72 -3.62 -8.69 4.54
CA HIS A 72 -2.36 -8.99 5.19
C HIS A 72 -1.20 -8.68 4.24
N PRO A 73 -0.28 -7.75 4.57
CA PRO A 73 0.86 -7.43 3.72
C PRO A 73 1.77 -8.64 3.52
N SER A 74 2.24 -8.88 2.29
CA SER A 74 3.20 -9.95 2.02
C SER A 74 4.62 -9.47 2.35
N HIS A 75 5.01 -9.50 3.64
CA HIS A 75 6.35 -9.13 4.11
C HIS A 75 7.24 -10.36 4.36
N GLY A 76 7.29 -11.29 3.39
CA GLY A 76 8.26 -12.40 3.39
C GLY A 76 8.09 -13.47 4.47
N GLY A 77 6.89 -13.63 5.05
CA GLY A 77 6.59 -14.64 6.05
C GLY A 77 5.21 -15.28 5.84
N GLU A 78 5.12 -16.54 6.30
CA GLU A 78 4.04 -17.55 6.30
C GLU A 78 2.96 -17.50 5.20
N ASP A 79 2.75 -18.63 4.55
CA ASP A 79 1.82 -18.81 3.44
C ASP A 79 0.36 -18.75 3.94
N ILE A 80 -0.22 -17.56 3.92
CA ILE A 80 -1.62 -17.35 4.30
C ILE A 80 -2.50 -17.71 3.10
N PHE A 81 -3.32 -18.75 3.25
CA PHE A 81 -4.31 -19.15 2.25
C PHE A 81 -5.34 -18.03 1.99
N GLY A 82 -5.29 -17.41 0.81
CA GLY A 82 -6.26 -16.40 0.36
C GLY A 82 -5.94 -15.84 -1.02
N ASP A 83 -6.73 -14.86 -1.47
CA ASP A 83 -6.54 -14.25 -2.78
C ASP A 83 -5.40 -13.24 -2.74
N GLU A 84 -4.45 -13.36 -3.68
CA GLU A 84 -3.37 -12.39 -3.84
C GLU A 84 -3.96 -11.11 -4.41
N VAL A 85 -3.61 -10.00 -3.79
CA VAL A 85 -4.02 -8.66 -4.20
C VAL A 85 -2.81 -7.76 -4.30
N THR A 86 -2.89 -6.83 -5.26
CA THR A 86 -2.05 -5.63 -5.27
C THR A 86 -2.87 -4.45 -4.76
N TYR A 87 -2.24 -3.55 -4.04
CA TYR A 87 -2.91 -2.39 -3.47
C TYR A 87 -1.94 -1.24 -3.25
N LYS A 88 -2.46 -0.03 -3.13
CA LYS A 88 -1.73 1.14 -2.63
C LYS A 88 -2.23 1.50 -1.25
N VAL A 89 -1.42 2.21 -0.47
CA VAL A 89 -1.79 2.64 0.88
C VAL A 89 -2.15 4.12 0.91
N CYS A 90 -3.21 4.43 1.64
CA CYS A 90 -3.66 5.79 1.85
C CYS A 90 -3.92 6.02 3.35
N PRO A 91 -3.18 6.91 4.03
CA PRO A 91 -3.40 7.19 5.44
C PRO A 91 -4.80 7.77 5.66
N VAL A 92 -5.44 7.41 6.77
CA VAL A 92 -6.80 7.84 7.12
C VAL A 92 -6.72 9.07 8.03
N PRO A 93 -7.26 10.23 7.58
CA PRO A 93 -7.32 11.45 8.39
C PRO A 93 -8.17 11.28 9.67
N PRO A 94 -8.02 12.17 10.68
CA PRO A 94 -7.13 13.33 10.74
C PRO A 94 -5.72 13.00 11.24
N LYS A 95 -5.56 11.91 12.01
CA LYS A 95 -4.29 11.57 12.65
C LYS A 95 -3.30 10.86 11.73
N ASN A 96 -3.76 10.34 10.59
CA ASN A 96 -2.93 9.63 9.61
C ASN A 96 -2.16 8.42 10.18
N ILE A 97 -2.70 7.80 11.24
CA ILE A 97 -2.10 6.63 11.91
C ILE A 97 -2.51 5.32 11.24
N LYS A 98 -3.79 5.22 10.87
CA LYS A 98 -4.34 4.05 10.19
C LYS A 98 -4.16 4.21 8.68
N PHE A 99 -3.99 3.09 7.99
CA PHE A 99 -3.91 3.06 6.54
C PHE A 99 -5.09 2.30 5.96
N GLN A 100 -5.57 2.78 4.82
CA GLN A 100 -6.56 2.12 4.00
C GLN A 100 -5.91 1.67 2.70
N ALA A 101 -6.24 0.46 2.26
CA ALA A 101 -5.88 0.00 0.93
C ALA A 101 -6.77 0.68 -0.11
N VAL A 102 -6.16 1.22 -1.15
CA VAL A 102 -6.83 1.84 -2.31
C VAL A 102 -6.29 1.23 -3.59
N GLU A 103 -7.04 1.35 -4.68
CA GLU A 103 -6.68 0.73 -5.97
C GLU A 103 -6.36 -0.76 -5.81
N VAL A 104 -7.21 -1.47 -5.06
CA VAL A 104 -7.02 -2.89 -4.79
C VAL A 104 -7.41 -3.69 -6.02
N VAL A 105 -6.50 -4.53 -6.50
CA VAL A 105 -6.70 -5.40 -7.64
C VAL A 105 -6.37 -6.83 -7.24
N ILE A 106 -7.31 -7.75 -7.45
CA ILE A 106 -7.08 -9.18 -7.26
C ILE A 106 -6.19 -9.67 -8.40
N THR A 107 -5.02 -10.22 -8.06
CA THR A 107 -4.03 -10.71 -9.03
C THR A 107 -4.03 -12.22 -9.15
N ASN A 108 -4.35 -12.93 -8.07
CA ASN A 108 -4.43 -14.38 -8.06
C ASN A 108 -5.60 -14.84 -7.19
N LEU A 109 -6.48 -15.65 -7.77
CA LEU A 109 -7.58 -16.28 -7.05
C LEU A 109 -7.09 -17.56 -6.41
N SER A 110 -7.32 -17.70 -5.11
CA SER A 110 -6.98 -18.91 -4.39
C SER A 110 -7.73 -20.10 -4.98
N SER A 111 -6.97 -21.11 -5.42
CA SER A 111 -7.51 -22.35 -5.98
C SER A 111 -8.30 -23.13 -4.93
N GLY A 112 -9.38 -23.79 -5.35
CA GLY A 112 -10.19 -24.63 -4.46
C GLY A 112 -11.16 -23.85 -3.55
N ARG A 113 -11.27 -22.53 -3.73
CA ARG A 113 -12.37 -21.73 -3.16
C ARG A 113 -13.37 -21.35 -4.26
N LYS A 114 -14.63 -21.21 -3.85
CA LYS A 114 -15.68 -20.66 -4.73
C LYS A 114 -15.56 -19.15 -4.72
N HIS A 115 -15.44 -18.55 -5.91
CA HIS A 115 -15.42 -17.11 -6.08
C HIS A 115 -16.76 -16.64 -6.63
N GLU A 116 -17.23 -15.48 -6.23
CA GLU A 116 -18.48 -14.90 -6.70
C GLU A 116 -18.25 -13.51 -7.27
N THR A 117 -18.87 -13.23 -8.41
CA THR A 117 -18.91 -11.88 -8.96
C THR A 117 -19.93 -11.02 -8.22
N TRP A 118 -19.86 -9.70 -8.44
CA TRP A 118 -20.88 -8.77 -7.94
C TRP A 118 -22.29 -9.08 -8.47
N SER A 119 -22.41 -9.67 -9.67
CA SER A 119 -23.67 -10.15 -10.23
C SER A 119 -24.15 -11.50 -9.67
N GLY A 120 -23.36 -12.15 -8.81
CA GLY A 120 -23.70 -13.44 -8.19
C GLY A 120 -23.35 -14.67 -9.03
N GLN A 121 -22.51 -14.51 -10.07
CA GLN A 121 -22.01 -15.66 -10.84
C GLN A 121 -20.86 -16.32 -10.08
N VAL A 122 -20.93 -17.65 -9.93
CA VAL A 122 -19.88 -18.44 -9.28
C VAL A 122 -18.79 -18.78 -10.29
N ILE A 123 -17.56 -18.42 -9.97
CA ILE A 123 -16.35 -18.73 -10.72
C ILE A 123 -15.54 -19.76 -9.92
N SER A 124 -15.13 -20.83 -10.58
CA SER A 124 -14.17 -21.80 -10.04
C SER A 124 -12.79 -21.51 -10.62
N SER A 125 -11.78 -21.46 -9.75
CA SER A 125 -10.36 -21.28 -10.10
C SER A 125 -9.56 -22.54 -9.78
#